data_AF-A0A060CG47-F1
#
_entry.id   AF-A0A060CG47-F1
#
_cell.length_a   1.000
_cell.length_b   1.000
_cell.length_c   1.000
_cell.angle_alpha   90.00
_cell.angle_beta   90.00
_cell.angle_gamma   90.00
#
_symmetry.space_group_name_H-M   'P 1'
#
loop_
_entity.id
_entity.type
_entity.pdbx_description
1 polymer ?
#
loop_
_entity_poly.entity_id
_entity_poly.type
_entity_poly.pdbx_seq_one_letter_code
_entity_poly.pdbx_strand_id
1 'polypeptide(L)' 'MKVSVVMSTYNGQKFVFEQMESLRKQDRKPDEVLIYDDGSTDAT' A
#
# COMPACT_ATOMS: atom_id res chain seq x y z
N MET A 1 -21.01 1.77 2.60
CA MET A 1 -20.19 2.46 1.58
C MET A 1 -18.87 1.72 1.49
N LYS A 2 -18.47 1.30 0.27
CA LYS A 2 -17.17 0.66 0.05
C LYS A 2 -16.05 1.71 -0.04
N VAL A 3 -14.85 1.36 0.39
CA VAL A 3 -13.65 2.20 0.32
C VAL A 3 -12.52 1.43 -0.34
N SER A 4 -12.00 2.03 -1.40
CA SER A 4 -10.80 1.59 -2.10
C SER A 4 -9.65 2.54 -1.76
N VAL A 5 -8.51 1.98 -1.36
CA VAL A 5 -7.26 2.75 -1.19
C VAL A 5 -6.40 2.53 -2.42
N VAL A 6 -6.03 3.61 -3.10
CA VAL A 6 -5.11 3.57 -4.24
C VAL A 6 -3.74 4.02 -3.78
N MET A 7 -2.73 3.20 -4.02
CA MET A 7 -1.36 3.39 -3.59
C MET A 7 -0.43 3.27 -4.79
N SER A 8 0.44 4.25 -4.99
CA SER A 8 1.57 4.13 -5.91
C SER A 8 2.86 3.97 -5.11
N THR A 9 3.83 3.23 -5.65
CA THR A 9 5.14 3.05 -5.03
C THR A 9 6.23 3.03 -6.10
N TYR A 10 7.42 3.52 -5.74
CA TYR A 10 8.64 3.45 -6.53
C TYR A 10 9.84 3.46 -5.59
N ASN A 11 10.65 2.40 -5.62
CA ASN A 11 11.78 2.19 -4.72
C ASN A 11 11.42 2.38 -3.23
N GLY A 12 10.28 1.80 -2.83
CA GLY A 12 9.68 1.87 -1.52
C GLY A 12 10.05 0.74 -0.56
N GLN A 13 11.03 -0.12 -0.86
CA GLN A 13 11.39 -1.33 -0.08
C GLN A 13 11.47 -1.06 1.44
N LYS A 14 11.99 0.10 1.83
CA LYS A 14 12.15 0.49 3.23
C LYS A 14 10.82 0.68 3.99
N PHE A 15 9.76 1.04 3.29
CA PHE A 15 8.51 1.53 3.89
C PHE A 15 7.28 0.71 3.51
N VAL A 16 7.33 -0.05 2.41
CA VAL A 16 6.16 -0.80 1.90
C VAL A 16 5.56 -1.71 2.98
N PHE A 17 6.39 -2.37 3.80
CA PHE A 17 5.89 -3.22 4.88
C PHE A 17 5.14 -2.44 5.97
N GLU A 18 5.71 -1.34 6.45
CA GLU A 18 5.07 -0.48 7.46
C GLU A 18 3.76 0.13 6.91
N GLN A 19 3.77 0.54 5.65
CA GLN A 19 2.62 1.09 4.96
C GLN A 19 1.48 0.07 4.92
N MET A 20 1.76 -1.18 4.50
CA MET A 20 0.77 -2.27 4.50
C MET A 20 0.28 -2.60 5.92
N GLU A 21 1.16 -2.61 6.91
CA GLU A 21 0.78 -2.82 8.31
C GLU A 21 -0.14 -1.71 8.84
N SER A 22 0.09 -0.46 8.44
CA SER A 22 -0.77 0.67 8.82
C SER A 22 -2.19 0.52 8.26
N LEU A 23 -2.32 0.14 6.98
CA LEU A 23 -3.60 -0.09 6.31
C LEU A 23 -4.35 -1.27 6.95
N ARG A 24 -3.63 -2.34 7.30
CA ARG A 24 -4.20 -3.53 7.96
C ARG A 24 -4.75 -3.23 9.36
N LYS A 25 -4.16 -2.26 10.06
CA LYS A 25 -4.48 -1.91 11.46
C LYS A 25 -5.53 -0.80 11.61
N GLN A 26 -6.03 -0.21 10.53
CA GLN A 26 -7.10 0.79 10.62
C GLN A 26 -8.36 0.20 11.26
N ASP A 27 -9.01 0.96 12.16
CA ASP A 27 -10.28 0.57 12.78
C ASP A 27 -11.36 0.30 11.72
N ARG A 28 -11.37 1.14 10.67
CA ARG A 28 -12.11 0.90 9.44
C ARG A 28 -11.15 0.45 8.36
N LYS A 29 -11.11 -0.86 8.10
CA LYS A 29 -10.30 -1.44 7.02
C LYS A 29 -10.83 -1.02 5.64
N PRO A 30 -9.94 -0.81 4.66
CA PRO A 30 -10.35 -0.69 3.27
C PRO A 30 -10.94 -2.01 2.78
N ASP A 31 -11.88 -1.95 1.84
CA ASP A 31 -12.42 -3.12 1.16
C ASP A 31 -11.42 -3.68 0.15
N GLU A 32 -10.60 -2.80 -0.44
CA GLU A 32 -9.50 -3.16 -1.34
C GLU A 32 -8.35 -2.13 -1.27
N VAL A 33 -7.14 -2.61 -1.54
CA VAL A 33 -5.94 -1.78 -1.73
C VAL A 33 -5.40 -2.07 -3.13
N LEU A 34 -5.45 -1.06 -4.01
CA LEU A 34 -4.93 -1.13 -5.36
C LEU A 34 -3.52 -0.55 -5.36
N ILE A 35 -2.53 -1.39 -5.65
CA ILE A 35 -1.11 -1.02 -5.62
C ILE A 35 -0.61 -0.94 -7.06
N TYR A 36 -0.02 0.20 -7.42
CA TYR A 36 0.64 0.40 -8.69
C TYR A 36 2.12 0.70 -8.46
N ASP A 37 2.97 -0.25 -8.83
CA ASP A 37 4.42 -0.06 -8.83
C ASP A 37 4.85 0.69 -10.10
N ASP A 38 5.57 1.79 -9.94
CA ASP A 38 6.02 2.66 -11.04
C ASP A 38 7.41 2.26 -11.55
N GLY A 39 7.67 0.95 -11.65
CA GLY A 39 8.92 0.40 -12.17
C GLY A 39 10.05 0.41 -11.15
N SER A 40 9.77 0.00 -9.91
CA SER A 40 10.79 -0.14 -8.87
C SER A 40 11.95 -1.02 -9.33
N THR A 41 13.13 -0.63 -8.89
CA THR A 41 14.41 -1.30 -9.19
C THR A 41 15.05 -1.90 -7.94
N ASP A 42 14.42 -1.74 -6.78
CA ASP A 42 14.77 -2.37 -5.52
C ASP A 42 13.81 -3.53 -5.20
N ALA A 43 13.79 -4.02 -3.96
CA ALA A 43 12.90 -5.09 -3.53
C ALA A 43 11.60 -4.57 -2.87
N THR A 44 11.02 -3.50 -3.44
CA THR A 44 9.64 -3.07 -3.14
C THR A 44 8.65 -4.20 -3.43
#